data_AF-A0A353VBJ5-F1
#
_entry.id   AF-A0A353VBJ5-F1
#
_cell.length_a   1.000
_cell.length_b   1.000
_cell.length_c   1.000
_cell.angle_alpha   90.00
_cell.angle_beta   90.00
_cell.angle_gamma   90.00
#
_symmetry.space_group_name_H-M   'P 1'
#
loop_
_entity.id
_entity.type
_entity.pdbx_description
1 polymer ?
#
loop_
_entity_poly.entity_id
_entity_poly.type
_entity_poly.pdbx_seq_one_letter_code
_entity_poly.pdbx_strand_id
1 'polypeptide(L)'
;MSVPAAKIVSISQVDAAWAHVEVRLPPPRPRVEPGIYQAISVSLTPFNAYDRRNLELGFDVFQGDATDGVLLARLPMFLRLPGKRGLSPNSKLARLLYVLGVKPTRWTRVDLNVLRGKLWSIEVGDADRDTTNAGLPAGLAYSVVKRVISRLA
;
A
#
# COMPACT_ATOMS: atom_id res chain seq x y z
N MET A 1 -59.01 -16.08 -5.64
CA MET A 1 -57.61 -16.51 -5.47
C MET A 1 -57.01 -15.69 -4.34
N SER A 2 -56.67 -16.32 -3.21
CA SER A 2 -56.15 -15.62 -2.02
C SER A 2 -54.62 -15.56 -2.09
N VAL A 3 -54.05 -14.37 -1.94
CA VAL A 3 -52.59 -14.15 -1.85
C VAL A 3 -52.11 -14.70 -0.50
N PRO A 4 -51.02 -15.50 -0.43
CA PRO A 4 -50.51 -15.99 0.84
C PRO A 4 -49.92 -14.85 1.67
N ALA A 5 -50.27 -14.81 2.96
CA ALA A 5 -49.77 -13.81 3.89
C ALA A 5 -48.24 -13.91 4.05
N ALA A 6 -47.55 -12.78 3.93
CA ALA A 6 -46.11 -12.70 4.15
C ALA A 6 -45.79 -13.10 5.60
N LYS A 7 -44.93 -14.11 5.77
CA LYS A 7 -44.48 -14.59 7.08
C LYS A 7 -43.54 -13.53 7.67
N ILE A 8 -44.02 -12.78 8.66
CA ILE A 8 -43.22 -11.81 9.40
C ILE A 8 -42.19 -12.61 10.20
N VAL A 9 -40.92 -12.53 9.79
CA VAL A 9 -39.79 -13.06 10.58
C VAL A 9 -39.58 -12.12 11.75
N SER A 10 -39.69 -12.61 12.98
CA SER A 10 -39.46 -11.79 14.16
C SER A 10 -37.97 -11.44 14.27
N ILE A 11 -37.65 -10.22 14.70
CA ILE A 11 -36.27 -9.74 14.88
C ILE A 11 -35.46 -10.69 15.78
N SER A 12 -36.11 -11.31 16.77
CA SER A 12 -35.50 -12.30 17.66
C SER A 12 -35.01 -13.58 16.95
N GLN A 13 -35.65 -13.98 15.85
CA GLN A 13 -35.22 -15.13 15.04
C GLN A 13 -34.06 -14.76 14.11
N VAL A 14 -33.95 -13.49 13.73
CA VAL A 14 -32.80 -12.98 12.99
C VAL A 14 -31.56 -13.03 13.88
N ASP A 15 -31.62 -12.46 15.08
CA ASP A 15 -30.47 -12.39 16.00
C ASP A 15 -29.87 -13.76 16.35
N ALA A 16 -30.70 -14.79 16.51
CA ALA A 16 -30.25 -16.16 16.80
C ALA A 16 -29.48 -16.82 15.64
N ALA A 17 -29.60 -16.30 14.41
CA ALA A 17 -28.95 -16.84 13.22
C ALA A 17 -27.61 -16.15 12.88
N TRP A 18 -27.25 -15.06 13.59
CA TRP A 18 -25.98 -14.38 13.37
C TRP A 18 -24.87 -15.03 14.19
N ALA A 19 -23.83 -15.52 13.50
CA ALA A 19 -22.62 -15.96 14.17
C ALA A 19 -21.91 -14.77 14.82
N HIS A 20 -21.45 -14.95 16.06
CA HIS A 20 -20.60 -13.97 16.72
C HIS A 20 -19.22 -13.94 16.05
N VAL A 21 -18.96 -12.92 15.24
CA VAL A 21 -17.69 -12.72 14.54
C VAL A 21 -17.00 -11.49 15.10
N GLU A 22 -15.87 -11.69 15.77
CA GLU A 22 -15.01 -10.59 16.20
C GLU A 22 -13.98 -10.26 15.11
N VAL A 23 -13.82 -8.97 14.81
CA VAL A 23 -12.83 -8.48 13.85
C VAL A 23 -11.90 -7.50 14.57
N ARG A 24 -10.59 -7.79 14.55
CA ARG A 24 -9.56 -6.84 15.00
C ARG A 24 -9.24 -5.89 13.86
N LEU A 25 -9.54 -4.62 14.05
CA LEU A 25 -9.18 -3.57 13.10
C LEU A 25 -7.71 -3.14 13.33
N PRO A 26 -6.89 -3.06 12.27
CA PRO A 26 -5.56 -2.46 12.39
C PRO A 26 -5.69 -0.96 12.71
N PRO A 27 -4.64 -0.34 13.30
CA PRO A 27 -4.63 1.10 13.51
C PRO A 27 -4.79 1.83 12.16
N PRO A 28 -5.41 3.01 12.16
CA PRO A 28 -5.55 3.82 10.95
C PRO A 28 -4.18 4.14 10.38
N ARG A 29 -4.06 4.10 9.05
CA ARG A 29 -2.82 4.48 8.37
C ARG A 29 -2.60 5.99 8.50
N PRO A 30 -1.33 6.44 8.60
CA PRO A 30 -1.00 7.85 8.81
C PRO A 30 -1.39 8.75 7.64
N ARG A 31 -1.58 10.04 7.96
CA ARG A 31 -1.82 11.13 7.03
C ARG A 31 -0.66 12.12 7.07
N VAL A 32 -0.13 12.44 5.91
CA VAL A 32 0.93 13.41 5.67
C VAL A 32 0.50 14.23 4.45
N GLU A 33 0.73 15.54 4.49
CA GLU A 33 0.41 16.43 3.37
C GLU A 33 1.10 15.96 2.08
N PRO A 34 0.41 15.92 0.94
CA PRO A 34 1.01 15.59 -0.34
C PRO A 34 2.20 16.51 -0.66
N GLY A 35 3.26 15.95 -1.23
CA GLY A 35 4.47 16.71 -1.52
C GLY A 35 5.70 15.85 -1.76
N ILE A 36 6.85 16.51 -1.88
CA ILE A 36 8.15 15.86 -2.05
C ILE A 36 8.87 15.85 -0.71
N TYR A 37 9.34 14.67 -0.30
CA TYR A 37 10.01 14.45 0.98
C TYR A 37 11.29 13.64 0.82
N GLN A 38 12.18 13.74 1.80
CA GLN A 38 13.22 12.73 2.01
C GLN A 38 12.65 11.57 2.81
N ALA A 39 13.07 10.36 2.46
CA ALA A 39 12.64 9.16 3.15
C ALA A 39 13.67 8.04 3.12
N ILE A 40 13.64 7.19 4.16
CA ILE A 40 14.47 5.99 4.26
C ILE A 40 13.59 4.75 4.13
N SER A 41 13.98 3.80 3.29
CA SER A 41 13.30 2.51 3.18
C SER A 41 13.65 1.58 4.34
N VAL A 42 12.64 1.12 5.07
CA VAL A 42 12.82 0.48 6.39
C VAL A 42 12.16 -0.87 6.55
N SER A 43 11.14 -1.20 5.74
CA SER A 43 10.46 -2.49 5.81
C SER A 43 10.06 -3.00 4.44
N LEU A 44 9.95 -4.33 4.34
CA LEU A 44 9.58 -5.02 3.10
C LEU A 44 8.66 -6.20 3.44
N THR A 45 7.36 -6.06 3.20
CA THR A 45 6.36 -7.05 3.60
C THR A 45 5.60 -7.59 2.38
N PRO A 46 5.72 -8.89 2.06
CA PRO A 46 4.90 -9.49 1.01
C PRO A 46 3.46 -9.70 1.51
N PHE A 47 2.48 -9.52 0.62
CA PHE A 47 1.09 -9.82 0.92
C PHE A 47 0.33 -10.24 -0.34
N ASN A 48 -0.80 -10.90 -0.16
CA ASN A 48 -1.71 -11.27 -1.25
C ASN A 48 -2.92 -10.36 -1.22
N ALA A 49 -3.25 -9.77 -2.37
CA ALA A 49 -4.49 -9.00 -2.54
C ALA A 49 -4.94 -9.11 -4.00
N TYR A 50 -6.25 -9.23 -4.22
CA TYR A 50 -6.85 -9.32 -5.55
C TYR A 50 -6.25 -10.44 -6.42
N ASP A 51 -6.07 -11.63 -5.82
CA ASP A 51 -5.42 -12.81 -6.43
C ASP A 51 -4.02 -12.54 -7.00
N ARG A 52 -3.33 -11.55 -6.44
CA ARG A 52 -2.00 -11.12 -6.87
C ARG A 52 -1.06 -11.06 -5.68
N ARG A 53 0.19 -11.44 -5.93
CA ARG A 53 1.30 -11.20 -5.01
C ARG A 53 1.72 -9.75 -5.10
N ASN A 54 1.71 -9.07 -3.97
CA ASN A 54 2.12 -7.69 -3.82
C ASN A 54 3.18 -7.60 -2.72
N LEU A 55 3.73 -6.41 -2.61
CA LEU A 55 4.78 -6.07 -1.67
C LEU A 55 4.52 -4.65 -1.17
N GLU A 56 4.55 -4.49 0.15
CA GLU A 56 4.52 -3.22 0.83
C GLU A 56 5.96 -2.86 1.21
N LEU A 57 6.51 -1.83 0.56
CA LEU A 57 7.79 -1.24 0.92
C LEU A 57 7.52 -0.03 1.82
N GLY A 58 7.95 -0.09 3.08
CA GLY A 58 7.76 0.98 4.05
C GLY A 58 8.88 2.03 3.98
N PHE A 59 8.49 3.29 4.09
CA PHE A 59 9.36 4.46 4.09
C PHE A 59 9.14 5.26 5.37
N ASP A 60 10.20 5.49 6.13
CA ASP A 60 10.21 6.52 7.16
C ASP A 60 10.39 7.87 6.47
N VAL A 61 9.39 8.75 6.59
CA VAL A 61 9.30 10.03 5.88
C VAL A 61 9.60 11.17 6.85
N PHE A 62 10.46 12.10 6.44
CA PHE A 62 10.97 13.15 7.31
C PHE A 62 10.49 14.54 6.89
N GLN A 63 10.27 15.41 7.88
CA GLN A 63 10.15 16.85 7.68
C GLN A 63 11.56 17.45 7.62
N GLY A 64 11.93 17.99 6.47
CA GLY A 64 13.30 18.45 6.20
C GLY A 64 14.22 17.32 5.72
N ASP A 65 15.53 17.52 5.85
CA ASP A 65 16.54 16.52 5.50
C ASP A 65 16.49 15.30 6.43
N ALA A 66 16.69 14.09 5.90
CA ALA A 66 16.57 12.86 6.71
C ALA A 66 17.69 12.69 7.76
N THR A 67 18.77 13.48 7.69
CA THR A 67 19.88 13.43 8.65
C THR A 67 19.52 14.10 9.97
N ASP A 68 18.84 15.25 9.91
CA ASP A 68 18.56 16.12 11.06
C ASP A 68 17.05 16.42 11.24
N GLY A 69 16.22 15.96 10.30
CA GLY A 69 14.80 16.21 10.24
C GLY A 69 13.98 15.33 11.18
N VAL A 70 12.71 15.70 11.34
CA VAL A 70 11.78 15.00 12.24
C VAL A 70 11.04 13.91 11.48
N LEU A 71 10.97 12.70 12.02
CA LEU A 71 10.13 11.63 11.48
C LEU A 71 8.66 12.04 11.53
N LEU A 72 8.02 12.18 10.37
CA LEU A 72 6.59 12.47 10.25
C LEU A 72 5.77 11.21 10.44
N ALA A 73 6.06 10.19 9.61
CA ALA A 73 5.31 8.95 9.60
C ALA A 73 6.06 7.85 8.82
N ARG A 74 5.64 6.61 9.04
CA ARG A 74 5.98 5.48 8.17
C ARG A 74 4.91 5.30 7.10
N LEU A 75 5.24 5.57 5.84
CA LEU A 75 4.30 5.48 4.71
C LEU A 75 4.58 4.25 3.83
N PRO A 76 3.53 3.59 3.30
CA PRO A 76 3.69 2.46 2.41
C PRO A 76 3.87 2.89 0.94
N MET A 77 4.63 2.10 0.21
CA MET A 77 4.58 2.01 -1.25
C MET A 77 4.14 0.60 -1.64
N PHE A 78 3.01 0.49 -2.35
CA PHE A 78 2.56 -0.80 -2.86
C PHE A 78 3.19 -1.10 -4.22
N LEU A 79 3.84 -2.26 -4.29
CA LEU A 79 4.55 -2.77 -5.46
C LEU A 79 3.95 -4.12 -5.84
N ARG A 80 3.63 -4.28 -7.13
CA ARG A 80 3.20 -5.58 -7.65
C ARG A 80 4.43 -6.46 -7.87
N LEU A 81 4.41 -7.67 -7.32
CA LEU A 81 5.44 -8.66 -7.63
C LEU A 81 5.17 -9.30 -9.00
N PRO A 82 6.22 -9.59 -9.78
CA PRO A 82 6.04 -10.27 -11.06
C PRO A 82 5.55 -11.71 -10.84
N GLY A 83 4.63 -12.14 -11.69
CA GLY A 83 4.27 -13.55 -11.82
C GLY A 83 5.24 -14.29 -12.75
N LYS A 84 4.78 -15.38 -13.35
CA LYS A 84 5.57 -16.22 -14.27
C LYS A 84 6.17 -15.48 -15.48
N ARG A 85 5.57 -14.34 -15.88
CA ARG A 85 6.02 -13.56 -17.06
C ARG A 85 7.24 -12.67 -16.78
N GLY A 86 7.72 -12.59 -15.54
CA GLY A 86 8.82 -11.71 -15.15
C GLY A 86 8.39 -10.27 -14.93
N LEU A 87 9.36 -9.40 -14.63
CA LEU A 87 9.14 -8.00 -14.29
C LEU A 87 8.99 -7.14 -15.55
N SER A 88 7.88 -6.41 -15.67
CA SER A 88 7.71 -5.43 -16.74
C SER A 88 8.60 -4.20 -16.49
N PRO A 89 9.31 -3.66 -17.51
CA PRO A 89 10.15 -2.46 -17.37
C PRO A 89 9.38 -1.23 -16.88
N ASN A 90 8.08 -1.15 -17.19
CA ASN A 90 7.23 -0.02 -16.81
C ASN A 90 6.58 -0.20 -15.43
N SER A 91 6.80 -1.35 -14.79
CA SER A 91 6.28 -1.59 -13.44
C SER A 91 6.92 -0.62 -12.45
N LYS A 92 6.19 -0.30 -11.39
CA LYS A 92 6.67 0.55 -10.31
C LYS A 92 7.95 -0.02 -9.66
N LEU A 93 8.01 -1.35 -9.51
CA LEU A 93 9.20 -2.04 -8.98
C LEU A 93 10.39 -1.96 -9.95
N ALA A 94 10.20 -2.12 -11.26
CA ALA A 94 11.30 -1.97 -12.22
C ALA A 94 11.88 -0.55 -12.19
N ARG A 95 11.02 0.47 -12.20
CA ARG A 95 11.45 1.88 -12.10
C ARG A 95 12.25 2.15 -10.83
N LEU A 96 11.83 1.60 -9.70
CA LEU A 96 12.56 1.70 -8.44
C LEU A 96 13.95 1.05 -8.54
N LEU A 97 14.05 -0.14 -9.12
CA LEU A 97 15.33 -0.82 -9.34
C LEU A 97 16.24 -0.03 -10.30
N TYR A 98 15.69 0.61 -11.34
CA TYR A 98 16.46 1.47 -12.23
C TYR A 98 17.05 2.68 -11.51
N VAL A 99 16.32 3.30 -10.58
CA VAL A 99 16.83 4.40 -9.74
C VAL A 99 17.98 3.94 -8.85
N LEU A 100 18.03 2.66 -8.46
CA LEU A 100 19.20 2.06 -7.78
C LEU A 100 20.40 1.83 -8.70
N GLY A 101 20.27 2.01 -10.01
CA GLY A 101 21.27 1.60 -10.99
C GLY A 101 21.22 0.10 -11.32
N VAL A 102 20.28 -0.65 -10.74
CA VAL A 102 20.03 -2.04 -11.12
C VAL A 102 19.26 -2.02 -12.44
N LYS A 103 19.84 -2.57 -13.49
CA LYS A 103 19.17 -2.72 -14.79
C LYS A 103 18.65 -4.16 -14.92
N PRO A 104 17.47 -4.49 -14.37
CA PRO A 104 16.97 -5.85 -14.43
C PRO A 104 16.69 -6.22 -15.89
N THR A 105 17.34 -7.26 -16.38
CA THR A 105 16.89 -7.95 -17.60
C THR A 105 15.79 -8.95 -17.23
N ARG A 106 15.11 -9.52 -18.23
CA ARG A 106 14.04 -10.52 -18.03
C ARG A 106 14.46 -11.72 -17.15
N TRP A 107 15.76 -12.01 -17.08
CA TRP A 107 16.33 -13.16 -16.37
C TRP A 107 17.17 -12.77 -15.14
N THR A 108 17.38 -11.47 -14.91
CA THR A 108 18.16 -11.00 -13.77
C THR A 108 17.37 -11.26 -12.49
N ARG A 109 17.92 -12.10 -11.61
CA ARG A 109 17.43 -12.23 -10.23
C ARG A 109 18.03 -11.09 -9.42
N VAL A 110 17.16 -10.27 -8.83
CA VAL A 110 17.56 -9.17 -7.95
C VAL A 110 17.03 -9.48 -6.57
N ASP A 111 17.93 -9.57 -5.58
CA ASP A 111 17.52 -9.60 -4.19
C ASP A 111 17.02 -8.22 -3.78
N LEU A 112 15.78 -8.12 -3.30
CA LEU A 112 15.17 -6.86 -2.88
C LEU A 112 15.78 -6.31 -1.58
N ASN A 113 16.66 -7.05 -0.90
CA ASN A 113 17.48 -6.50 0.19
C ASN A 113 18.32 -5.29 -0.23
N VAL A 114 18.59 -5.10 -1.54
CA VAL A 114 19.24 -3.89 -2.07
C VAL A 114 18.47 -2.60 -1.76
N LEU A 115 17.18 -2.70 -1.42
CA LEU A 115 16.34 -1.58 -1.01
C LEU A 115 16.47 -1.23 0.46
N ARG A 116 17.15 -2.03 1.30
CA ARG A 116 17.20 -1.80 2.74
C ARG A 116 18.02 -0.55 3.07
N GLY A 117 17.46 0.34 3.90
CA GLY A 117 18.17 1.49 4.48
C GLY A 117 18.65 2.51 3.46
N LYS A 118 17.98 2.61 2.31
CA LYS A 118 18.36 3.56 1.26
C LYS A 118 17.68 4.90 1.48
N LEU A 119 18.38 5.97 1.14
CA LEU A 119 17.85 7.33 1.25
C LEU A 119 17.33 7.81 -0.10
N TRP A 120 16.12 8.36 -0.09
CA TRP A 120 15.36 8.67 -1.28
C TRP A 120 14.79 10.07 -1.25
N SER A 121 14.63 10.67 -2.43
CA SER A 121 13.61 11.68 -2.66
C SER A 121 12.34 11.00 -3.17
N ILE A 122 11.22 11.22 -2.49
CA ILE A 122 9.94 10.56 -2.79
C ILE A 122 8.81 11.57 -2.96
N GLU A 123 7.81 11.18 -3.73
CA GLU A 123 6.54 11.89 -3.86
C GLU A 123 5.48 11.18 -3.02
N VAL A 124 4.94 11.90 -2.04
CA VAL A 124 3.84 11.48 -1.18
C VAL A 124 2.55 12.05 -1.74
N GLY A 125 1.49 11.23 -1.73
CA GLY A 125 0.13 11.68 -2.01
C GLY A 125 -0.88 10.72 -1.41
N ASP A 126 -2.15 10.91 -1.76
CA ASP A 126 -3.23 10.18 -1.09
C ASP A 126 -3.67 8.93 -1.83
N ALA A 127 -3.88 7.83 -1.12
CA ALA A 127 -4.76 6.77 -1.55
C ALA A 127 -6.19 7.17 -1.19
N ASP A 128 -6.83 7.86 -2.13
CA ASP A 128 -8.17 8.44 -2.01
C ASP A 128 -9.19 7.77 -2.94
N ARG A 129 -8.79 6.70 -3.64
CA ARG A 129 -9.66 5.94 -4.55
C ARG A 129 -9.56 4.44 -4.33
N ASP A 130 -10.67 3.77 -4.53
CA ASP A 130 -10.77 2.31 -4.49
C ASP A 130 -10.38 1.65 -5.82
N THR A 131 -10.53 0.33 -5.90
CA THR A 131 -10.25 -0.44 -7.13
C THR A 131 -11.21 -0.19 -8.28
N THR A 132 -12.38 0.41 -8.01
CA THR A 132 -13.37 0.83 -9.00
C THR A 132 -13.16 2.29 -9.44
N ASN A 133 -12.12 2.95 -8.91
CA ASN A 133 -11.81 4.36 -9.10
C ASN A 133 -12.84 5.31 -8.45
N ALA A 134 -13.67 4.79 -7.54
CA ALA A 134 -14.54 5.60 -6.69
C ALA A 134 -13.73 6.24 -5.58
N GLY A 135 -14.12 7.45 -5.15
CA GLY A 135 -13.50 8.14 -4.03
C GLY A 135 -13.70 7.37 -2.71
N LEU A 136 -12.64 7.26 -1.93
CA LEU A 136 -12.70 6.72 -0.58
C LEU A 136 -13.30 7.77 0.37
N PRO A 137 -14.12 7.35 1.35
CA PRO A 137 -14.52 8.21 2.46
C PRO A 137 -13.30 8.85 3.14
N ALA A 138 -13.44 10.09 3.62
CA ALA A 138 -12.33 10.83 4.22
C ALA A 138 -11.62 10.08 5.36
N GLY A 139 -12.38 9.33 6.18
CA GLY A 139 -11.84 8.51 7.27
C GLY A 139 -11.07 7.24 6.83
N LEU A 140 -11.12 6.89 5.55
CA LEU A 140 -10.40 5.75 4.95
C LEU A 140 -9.26 6.18 4.03
N ALA A 141 -9.17 7.48 3.71
CA ALA A 141 -8.06 7.99 2.92
C ALA A 141 -6.76 7.93 3.74
N TYR A 142 -5.65 7.58 3.11
CA TYR A 142 -4.35 7.48 3.78
C TYR A 142 -3.22 7.89 2.85
N SER A 143 -2.08 8.29 3.42
CA SER A 143 -0.94 8.75 2.63
C SER A 143 -0.10 7.57 2.18
N VAL A 144 0.37 7.64 0.94
CA VAL A 144 1.19 6.63 0.28
C VAL A 144 2.34 7.28 -0.47
N VAL A 145 3.42 6.52 -0.61
CA VAL A 145 4.49 6.89 -1.54
C VAL A 145 4.01 6.58 -2.96
N LYS A 146 3.71 7.63 -3.71
CA LYS A 146 3.24 7.55 -5.10
C LYS A 146 4.38 7.14 -6.02
N ARG A 147 5.55 7.72 -5.81
CA ARG A 147 6.72 7.57 -6.67
C ARG A 147 8.01 7.80 -5.89
N VAL A 148 9.06 7.07 -6.26
CA VAL A 148 10.44 7.41 -5.91
C VAL A 148 11.01 8.25 -7.05
N ILE A 149 11.55 9.42 -6.72
CA ILE A 149 12.05 10.41 -7.68
C ILE A 149 13.53 10.12 -7.97
N SER A 150 14.36 10.03 -6.93
CA SER A 150 15.79 9.78 -7.02
C SER A 150 16.32 9.10 -5.76
N ARG A 151 17.51 8.49 -5.88
CA ARG A 151 18.31 8.03 -4.74
C ARG A 151 19.25 9.16 -4.33
N LEU A 152 19.34 9.42 -3.03
CA LEU A 152 20.22 10.43 -2.46
C LEU A 152 21.48 9.82 -1.84
N ALA A 153 21.38 8.62 -1.24
CA ALA A 153 22.52 7.84 -0.73
C ALA A 153 22.24 6.33 -0.72
#